data_AF-A0A257SIV6-F1
#
_entry.id   AF-A0A257SIV6-F1
#
_cell.length_a   1.000
_cell.length_b   1.000
_cell.length_c   1.000
_cell.angle_alpha   90.00
_cell.angle_beta   90.00
_cell.angle_gamma   90.00
#
_symmetry.space_group_name_H-M   'P 1'
#
loop_
_entity.id
_entity.type
_entity.pdbx_description
1 polymer ?
#
loop_
_entity_poly.entity_id
_entity_poly.type
_entity_poly.pdbx_seq_one_letter_code
_entity_poly.pdbx_strand_id
1 'polypeptide(L)' 'RETRAYPAERFVVLAAAGVVERLLDDESASLASLEEFIGRPVRLQVEATYTQEQYDIILM' A
#
# COMPACT_ATOMS: atom_id res chain seq x y z
N ARG A 1 7.43 -27.79 10.24
CA ARG A 1 7.63 -26.54 9.47
C ARG A 1 6.63 -25.54 10.01
N GLU A 2 7.06 -24.67 10.91
CA GLU A 2 6.21 -23.67 11.55
C GLU A 2 5.86 -22.59 10.53
N THR A 3 4.62 -22.61 10.04
CA THR A 3 4.01 -21.45 9.40
C THR A 3 3.87 -20.39 10.48
N ARG A 4 4.88 -19.50 10.60
CA ARG A 4 4.72 -18.23 11.30
C ARG A 4 3.68 -17.45 10.51
N ALA A 5 2.42 -17.59 10.93
CA ALA A 5 1.38 -16.63 10.65
C ALA A 5 1.88 -15.32 11.27
N TYR A 6 2.53 -14.49 10.46
CA TYR A 6 2.82 -13.13 10.84
C TYR A 6 1.46 -12.47 11.08
N PRO A 7 1.21 -11.91 12.28
CA PRO A 7 0.00 -11.14 12.47
C PRO A 7 0.05 -10.02 11.42
N ALA A 8 -1.04 -9.89 10.66
CA ALA A 8 -1.00 -9.07 9.47
C ALA A 8 -1.05 -7.56 9.81
N GLU A 9 -0.03 -7.05 10.50
CA GLU A 9 0.00 -5.74 11.18
C GLU A 9 0.12 -4.56 10.20
N ARG A 10 0.42 -4.81 8.92
CA ARG A 10 0.60 -3.73 7.93
C ARG A 10 0.01 -4.08 6.55
N PHE A 11 -0.49 -3.05 5.88
CA PHE A 11 -0.90 -3.12 4.49
C PHE A 11 0.27 -2.70 3.59
N VAL A 12 0.47 -3.42 2.49
CA VAL A 12 1.40 -3.00 1.44
C VAL A 12 0.64 -2.92 0.12
N VAL A 13 0.67 -1.74 -0.50
CA VAL A 13 0.09 -1.47 -1.81
C VAL A 13 1.21 -1.40 -2.84
N LEU A 14 1.16 -2.31 -3.79
CA LEU A 14 2.04 -2.33 -4.97
C LEU A 14 1.32 -1.62 -6.09
N ALA A 15 1.93 -0.59 -6.67
CA ALA A 15 1.33 0.16 -7.78
C ALA A 15 2.42 0.74 -8.70
N ALA A 16 2.01 1.20 -9.89
CA ALA A 16 2.89 1.90 -10.81
C ALA A 16 3.50 3.16 -10.18
N ALA A 17 4.70 3.55 -10.62
CA ALA A 17 5.44 4.68 -10.08
C ALA A 17 4.60 5.97 -10.00
N GLY A 18 3.93 6.35 -11.10
CA GLY A 18 3.11 7.56 -11.15
C GLY A 18 1.89 7.53 -10.23
N VAL A 19 1.36 6.34 -9.91
CA VAL A 19 0.27 6.19 -8.94
C VAL A 19 0.79 6.37 -7.52
N VAL A 20 1.95 5.79 -7.20
CA VAL A 20 2.60 5.94 -5.90
C VAL A 20 2.99 7.39 -5.65
N GLU A 21 3.60 8.07 -6.62
CA GLU A 21 3.96 9.49 -6.51
C GLU A 21 2.72 10.35 -6.26
N ARG A 22 1.64 10.12 -7.00
CA ARG A 22 0.37 10.83 -6.79
C ARG A 22 -0.22 10.57 -5.41
N LEU A 23 -0.15 9.34 -4.89
CA LEU A 23 -0.61 9.01 -3.55
C LEU A 23 0.23 9.63 -2.44
N LEU A 24 1.53 9.87 -2.69
CA LEU A 24 2.44 10.49 -1.73
C LEU A 24 2.40 12.02 -1.76
N ASP A 25 2.05 12.62 -2.89
CA ASP A 25 2.03 14.08 -3.06
C ASP A 25 0.58 14.61 -3.04
N ASP A 26 -0.14 14.53 -4.17
CA ASP A 26 -1.51 15.04 -4.36
C ASP A 26 -2.55 14.43 -3.40
N GLU A 27 -2.54 13.11 -3.23
CA GLU A 27 -3.58 12.37 -2.48
C GLU A 27 -3.10 11.95 -1.08
N SER A 28 -2.03 12.57 -0.58
CA SER A 28 -1.43 12.27 0.73
C SER A 28 -2.42 12.41 1.89
N ALA A 29 -3.29 13.42 1.85
CA ALA A 29 -4.34 13.62 2.86
C ALA A 29 -5.40 12.50 2.82
N SER A 30 -5.76 12.04 1.62
CA SER A 30 -6.67 10.91 1.41
C SER A 30 -6.07 9.62 1.97
N LEU A 31 -4.77 9.40 1.74
CA LEU A 31 -4.03 8.24 2.27
C LEU A 31 -3.95 8.25 3.80
N ALA A 32 -3.63 9.40 4.41
CA ALA A 32 -3.59 9.53 5.87
C ALA A 32 -4.96 9.26 6.51
N SER A 33 -6.03 9.81 5.91
CA SER A 33 -7.40 9.56 6.38
C SER A 33 -7.77 8.07 6.28
N LEU A 34 -7.30 7.39 5.24
CA LEU A 34 -7.46 5.95 5.11
C LEU A 34 -6.72 5.21 6.23
N GLU A 35 -5.43 5.52 6.46
CA GLU A 35 -4.63 4.93 7.54
C GLU A 35 -5.27 5.09 8.91
N GLU A 36 -5.82 6.27 9.21
CA GLU A 36 -6.57 6.53 10.45
C GLU A 36 -7.85 5.68 10.53
N PHE A 37 -8.57 5.54 9.41
CA PHE A 37 -9.80 4.75 9.35
C PHE A 37 -9.56 3.24 9.54
N ILE A 38 -8.56 2.67 8.87
CA ILE A 38 -8.19 1.25 9.04
C ILE A 38 -7.37 1.00 10.31
N GLY A 39 -6.87 2.06 10.96
CA GLY A 39 -6.07 1.99 12.19
C GLY A 39 -4.75 1.24 12.00
N ARG A 40 -4.24 1.15 10.76
CA ARG A 40 -3.02 0.43 10.40
C ARG A 40 -2.23 1.20 9.34
N PRO A 41 -0.89 1.23 9.43
CA PRO A 41 -0.07 1.90 8.44
C PRO A 41 -0.15 1.20 7.08
N VAL A 42 -0.16 2.01 6.01
CA VAL A 42 -0.14 1.57 4.62
C VAL A 42 1.21 1.92 4.03
N ARG A 43 1.94 0.90 3.57
CA ARG A 43 3.15 1.12 2.78
C ARG A 43 2.83 1.11 1.31
N LEU A 44 3.33 2.11 0.59
CA LEU A 44 3.31 2.12 -0.86
C LEU A 44 4.65 1.60 -1.38
N GLN A 45 4.60 0.74 -2.39
CA GLN A 45 5.77 0.22 -3.08
C GLN A 45 5.56 0.32 -4.59
N VAL A 46 6.57 0.88 -5.26
CA VAL A 46 6.58 0.99 -6.71
C VAL A 46 6.88 -0.36 -7.33
N GLU A 47 6.03 -0.79 -8.26
CA GLU A 47 6.26 -1.97 -9.08
C GLU A 47 6.42 -1.55 -10.54
N ALA A 48 7.63 -1.68 -11.08
CA ALA A 48 8.01 -1.12 -12.38
C ALA A 48 7.29 -1.78 -13.56
N THR A 49 6.80 -3.01 -13.36
CA THR A 49 6.09 -3.78 -14.39
C THR A 49 4.61 -3.41 -14.47
N TYR A 50 4.09 -2.64 -13.51
CA TYR A 50 2.67 -2.35 -13.40
C TYR A 50 2.31 -1.12 -14.21
N THR A 51 1.19 -1.21 -14.93
CA THR A 51 0.52 -0.05 -15.52
C THR A 51 -0.29 0.68 -14.45
N GLN A 52 -0.78 1.89 -14.74
CA GLN A 52 -1.55 2.68 -13.75
C GLN A 52 -2.81 1.95 -13.22
N GLU A 53 -3.35 1.00 -14.01
CA GLU A 53 -4.56 0.26 -13.67
C GLU A 53 -4.27 -1.03 -12.88
N GLN A 54 -2.98 -1.38 -12.74
CA GLN A 54 -2.54 -2.55 -12.00
C GLN A 54 -2.07 -2.16 -10.60
N TYR A 55 -2.66 -2.80 -9.60
CA TYR A 55 -2.23 -2.68 -8.22
C TYR A 55 -2.55 -3.96 -7.46
N ASP A 56 -1.74 -4.23 -6.43
CA ASP A 56 -1.95 -5.33 -5.50
C ASP A 56 -1.91 -4.82 -4.06
N ILE A 57 -2.75 -5.43 -3.22
CA ILE A 57 -2.82 -5.13 -1.79
C ILE A 57 -2.46 -6.39 -1.02
N ILE A 58 -1.35 -6.33 -0.29
CA ILE A 58 -0.83 -7.44 0.51
C ILE A 58 -1.08 -7.14 1.98
N LEU A 59 -1.66 -8.10 2.69
CA LEU A 59 -1.75 -8.13 4.14
C LEU A 59 -0.53 -8.89 4.68
N MET A 60 0.34 -8.22 5.45
CA MET A 60 1.58 -8.80 6.01
C MET A 60 1.60 -8.77 7.52
#